data_AF-A0ABD0YGK0-F1
#
_entry.id   AF-A0ABD0YGK0-F1
#
_cell.length_a   1.000
_cell.length_b   1.000
_cell.length_c   1.000
_cell.angle_alpha   90.00
_cell.angle_beta   90.00
_cell.angle_gamma   90.00
#
_symmetry.space_group_name_H-M   'P 1'
#
loop_
_entity.id
_entity.type
_entity.pdbx_description
1 polymer ?
#
loop_
_entity_poly.entity_id
_entity_poly.type
_entity_poly.pdbx_seq_one_letter_code
_entity_poly.pdbx_strand_id
1 'polypeptide(L)'
;MKSSALVLLPDSLCQYKVGDYLYGFVKRDAPNPAVYVLDAKEQLGSGACGRLVGDEGNAGSIGVDWVLVSMKVQVPVVVKLTLGGSELDCCDFCTLVYDRKTFLRSELLVSSKSESKDCFGTLYLALKAGCPRAIKPLPALDAPLGIFIRLLEVFNFLFSACRPVLRYSSFATHLADSTHSLLWALRTFKIQKTVGLYLGNYMLALLVDLFCGFVVLHFLVGQTSAQEVYGFISATTQQMMVPGLLRPLLEFSYYVFLKLGLLGLSFQIAIVTDVFTVATFHIYCIYIYAARLYELQASGLWSLSRLVLGRNRNPQPGRVDSCPYTKEQLFLGTMSFTVLLFLLPTTLVYYVVFVVIRVGIKTVSEVLARLRYCVQAMPLYTTIVWLFLPSYTTMTMKITPKKLDSSLVLSAQPVCSSWFTTVCHCVPPPLVAPPPIPWVDAIKKVFTGKVIRSL
;
A
#
# COMPACT_ATOMS: atom_id res chain seq x y z
N MET A 1 -6.40 -1.14 46.82
CA MET A 1 -5.99 -0.41 45.61
C MET A 1 -7.11 0.56 45.27
N LYS A 2 -6.91 1.88 45.40
CA LYS A 2 -7.93 2.87 45.07
C LYS A 2 -8.23 2.78 43.56
N SER A 3 -9.45 2.43 43.20
CA SER A 3 -9.91 2.36 41.81
C SER A 3 -10.04 3.77 41.27
N SER A 4 -9.08 4.22 40.46
CA SER A 4 -9.12 5.54 39.86
C SER A 4 -9.97 5.52 38.59
N ALA A 5 -11.09 6.27 38.51
CA ALA A 5 -11.95 6.30 37.33
C ALA A 5 -11.47 7.34 36.29
N LEU A 6 -11.66 7.08 34.99
CA LEU A 6 -11.38 8.04 33.91
C LEU A 6 -12.69 8.58 33.33
N VAL A 7 -12.88 9.90 33.28
CA VAL A 7 -14.07 10.54 32.72
C VAL A 7 -13.70 11.34 31.47
N LEU A 8 -14.28 11.00 30.32
CA LEU A 8 -14.09 11.73 29.06
C LEU A 8 -15.27 12.67 28.79
N LEU A 9 -15.00 13.97 28.68
CA LEU A 9 -16.00 15.02 28.44
C LEU A 9 -15.75 15.72 27.10
N PRO A 10 -16.80 15.97 26.28
CA PRO A 10 -16.66 16.77 25.07
C PRO A 10 -16.57 18.26 25.42
N ASP A 11 -15.68 18.97 24.72
CA ASP A 11 -15.57 20.44 24.74
C ASP A 11 -16.85 21.17 24.30
N SER A 12 -17.72 20.51 23.51
CA SER A 12 -18.99 21.07 23.08
C SER A 12 -19.91 21.43 24.24
N LEU A 13 -19.73 20.82 25.41
CA LEU A 13 -20.46 21.18 26.64
C LEU A 13 -20.23 22.64 27.07
N CYS A 14 -19.14 23.27 26.63
CA CYS A 14 -18.88 24.68 26.89
C CYS A 14 -19.88 25.64 26.23
N GLN A 15 -20.65 25.16 25.24
CA GLN A 15 -21.57 25.96 24.45
C GLN A 15 -23.03 25.89 24.96
N TYR A 16 -23.32 25.02 25.93
CA TYR A 16 -24.68 24.78 26.45
C TYR A 16 -24.85 25.36 27.85
N LYS A 17 -26.09 25.74 28.21
CA LYS A 17 -26.44 26.14 29.57
C LYS A 17 -26.44 24.90 30.47
N VAL A 18 -25.79 24.98 31.63
CA VAL A 18 -25.72 23.88 32.61
C VAL A 18 -27.13 23.64 33.17
N GLY A 19 -27.71 22.47 32.90
CA GLY A 19 -29.08 22.11 33.31
C GLY A 19 -29.73 21.00 32.46
N ASP A 20 -29.13 20.62 31.33
CA ASP A 20 -29.69 19.60 30.43
C ASP A 20 -29.11 18.18 30.67
N TYR A 21 -29.90 17.16 30.31
CA TYR A 21 -29.50 15.76 30.40
C TYR A 21 -28.30 15.44 29.47
N LEU A 22 -27.28 14.81 30.05
CA LEU A 22 -26.11 14.31 29.33
C LEU A 22 -26.36 12.89 28.79
N TYR A 23 -25.73 12.55 27.67
CA TYR A 23 -25.81 11.22 27.08
C TYR A 23 -24.42 10.57 27.03
N GLY A 24 -24.33 9.31 27.40
CA GLY A 24 -23.06 8.58 27.46
C GLY A 24 -23.20 7.16 28.01
N PHE A 25 -22.06 6.49 28.19
CA PHE A 25 -22.00 5.11 28.68
C PHE A 25 -20.76 4.86 29.55
N VAL A 26 -20.82 3.83 30.39
CA VAL A 26 -19.72 3.40 31.27
C VAL A 26 -19.17 2.08 30.76
N LYS A 27 -17.85 1.96 30.64
CA LYS A 27 -17.15 0.71 30.30
C LYS A 27 -16.33 0.25 31.50
N ARG A 28 -16.59 -0.97 31.98
CA ARG A 28 -15.93 -1.57 33.15
C ARG A 28 -14.88 -2.63 32.79
N ASP A 29 -14.55 -2.80 31.51
CA ASP A 29 -13.67 -3.87 31.00
C ASP A 29 -12.17 -3.69 31.33
N ALA A 30 -11.77 -2.58 31.94
CA ALA A 30 -10.39 -2.25 32.31
C ALA A 30 -10.22 -2.28 33.85
N PRO A 31 -8.99 -2.41 34.40
CA PRO A 31 -8.76 -2.38 35.86
C PRO A 31 -9.32 -1.14 36.56
N ASN A 32 -9.62 -0.10 35.79
CA ASN A 32 -10.26 1.15 36.20
C ASN A 32 -11.47 1.44 35.31
N PRO A 33 -12.66 1.78 35.87
CA PRO A 33 -13.83 2.10 35.07
C PRO A 33 -13.63 3.41 34.28
N ALA A 34 -14.03 3.41 33.01
CA ALA A 34 -14.00 4.59 32.14
C ALA A 34 -15.42 5.04 31.79
N VAL A 35 -15.73 6.31 32.04
CA VAL A 35 -17.02 6.95 31.74
C VAL A 35 -16.87 7.82 30.50
N TYR A 36 -17.70 7.57 29.50
CA TYR A 36 -17.69 8.27 28.21
C TYR A 36 -18.95 9.14 28.10
N VAL A 37 -18.78 10.45 28.13
CA VAL A 37 -19.86 11.41 27.81
C VAL A 37 -19.78 11.77 26.34
N LEU A 38 -20.88 11.63 25.60
CA LEU A 38 -20.91 11.74 24.13
C LEU A 38 -21.51 13.07 23.64
N ASP A 39 -22.60 13.53 24.27
CA ASP A 39 -23.27 14.78 23.90
C ASP A 39 -24.23 15.30 25.00
N ALA A 40 -24.61 16.58 24.90
CA ALA A 40 -25.79 17.15 25.56
C ALA A 40 -26.98 17.10 24.59
N LYS A 41 -28.15 16.62 25.04
CA LYS A 41 -29.33 16.48 24.17
C LYS A 41 -30.32 17.61 24.43
N GLU A 42 -30.55 18.48 23.44
CA GLU A 42 -31.86 19.14 23.31
C GLU A 42 -32.88 18.09 22.85
N GLN A 43 -34.06 18.07 23.47
CA GLN A 43 -35.13 17.10 23.24
C GLN A 43 -35.31 16.73 21.76
N LEU A 44 -34.91 15.51 21.38
CA LEU A 44 -35.27 14.91 20.09
C LEU A 44 -35.60 13.43 20.26
N GLY A 45 -36.82 13.03 19.89
CA GLY A 45 -37.24 11.69 19.45
C GLY A 45 -36.74 10.45 20.19
N SER A 46 -37.67 9.67 20.73
CA SER A 46 -37.41 8.37 21.37
C SER A 46 -36.61 7.41 20.48
N GLY A 47 -35.49 6.89 21.02
CA GLY A 47 -34.83 5.70 20.48
C GLY A 47 -33.30 5.81 20.36
N ALA A 48 -32.57 5.69 21.47
CA ALA A 48 -31.20 5.12 21.52
C ALA A 48 -30.72 4.93 22.98
N CYS A 49 -30.05 3.80 23.24
CA CYS A 49 -29.66 3.25 24.54
C CYS A 49 -28.60 4.05 25.31
N GLY A 50 -28.78 4.25 26.62
CA GLY A 50 -27.75 4.70 27.57
C GLY A 50 -28.01 6.09 28.16
N ARG A 51 -28.72 6.20 29.29
CA ARG A 51 -28.95 7.47 30.00
C ARG A 51 -27.88 7.67 31.08
N LEU A 52 -27.18 8.80 31.06
CA LEU A 52 -26.44 9.33 32.22
C LEU A 52 -27.19 10.59 32.66
N VAL A 53 -28.08 10.44 33.64
CA VAL A 53 -29.02 11.50 34.05
C VAL A 53 -28.25 12.63 34.73
N GLY A 54 -28.45 13.85 34.26
CA GLY A 54 -27.95 15.08 34.86
C GLY A 54 -29.11 16.02 35.14
N ASP A 55 -29.93 15.72 36.15
CA ASP A 55 -30.51 16.74 37.04
C ASP A 55 -31.17 16.09 38.26
N GLU A 56 -31.24 16.80 39.39
CA GLU A 56 -31.79 16.35 40.68
C GLU A 56 -33.33 16.17 40.70
N GLY A 57 -34.00 16.19 39.54
CA GLY A 57 -35.46 16.05 39.45
C GLY A 57 -35.93 14.63 39.15
N ASN A 58 -36.29 13.87 40.19
CA ASN A 58 -37.12 12.64 40.12
C ASN A 58 -36.63 11.51 39.18
N ALA A 59 -35.51 10.88 39.51
CA ALA A 59 -35.21 9.53 39.03
C ALA A 59 -35.59 8.49 40.11
N GLY A 60 -36.78 7.90 39.98
CA GLY A 60 -37.18 6.77 40.80
C GLY A 60 -36.22 5.59 40.62
N SER A 61 -35.61 5.15 41.73
CA SER A 61 -35.24 3.76 42.05
C SER A 61 -34.78 2.85 40.89
N ILE A 62 -33.72 3.20 40.18
CA ILE A 62 -32.91 2.22 39.44
C ILE A 62 -31.46 2.61 39.65
N GLY A 63 -30.60 1.66 40.06
CA GLY A 63 -29.17 1.85 40.29
C GLY A 63 -28.39 2.19 39.01
N VAL A 64 -28.61 3.39 38.47
CA VAL A 64 -27.99 3.91 37.26
C VAL A 64 -26.79 4.76 37.67
N ASP A 65 -25.62 4.49 37.09
CA ASP A 65 -24.43 5.34 37.21
C ASP A 65 -24.78 6.77 36.74
N TRP A 66 -24.28 7.83 37.38
CA TRP A 66 -24.52 9.21 36.94
C TRP A 66 -23.34 10.14 37.27
N VAL A 67 -23.21 11.21 36.47
CA VAL A 67 -22.11 12.17 36.54
C VAL A 67 -22.67 13.58 36.57
N LEU A 68 -22.36 14.34 37.61
CA LEU A 68 -22.67 15.76 37.72
C LEU A 68 -21.49 16.59 37.22
N VAL A 69 -21.73 17.36 36.17
CA VAL A 69 -20.75 18.28 35.58
C VAL A 69 -21.19 19.70 35.88
N SER A 70 -20.26 20.51 36.43
CA SER A 70 -20.44 21.95 36.58
C SER A 70 -19.44 22.70 35.72
N MET A 71 -19.78 23.92 35.32
CA MET A 71 -18.92 24.77 34.51
C MET A 71 -18.16 25.73 35.43
N LYS A 72 -16.83 25.63 35.45
CA LYS A 72 -15.95 26.61 36.08
C LYS A 72 -15.07 27.25 35.02
N VAL A 73 -15.15 28.57 34.85
CA VAL A 73 -14.33 29.35 33.92
C VAL A 73 -14.37 28.76 32.48
N GLN A 74 -15.57 28.47 31.98
CA GLN A 74 -15.80 27.89 30.64
C GLN A 74 -15.14 26.50 30.39
N VAL A 75 -14.75 25.77 31.44
CA VAL A 75 -14.28 24.38 31.34
C VAL A 75 -15.24 23.46 32.11
N PRO A 76 -15.68 22.34 31.52
CA PRO A 76 -16.53 21.39 32.21
C PRO A 76 -15.70 20.62 33.24
N VAL A 77 -16.10 20.71 34.50
CA VAL A 77 -15.45 20.03 35.63
C VAL A 77 -16.48 19.09 36.27
N VAL A 78 -16.08 17.84 36.51
CA VAL A 78 -16.93 16.89 37.24
C VAL A 78 -16.93 17.28 38.71
N VAL A 79 -18.12 17.53 39.27
CA VAL A 79 -18.31 17.88 40.69
C VAL A 79 -18.64 16.64 41.51
N LYS A 80 -19.40 15.70 40.94
CA LYS A 80 -19.84 14.49 41.62
C LYS A 80 -19.93 13.33 40.64
N LEU A 81 -19.41 12.17 41.03
CA LEU A 81 -19.41 10.95 40.23
C LEU A 81 -19.94 9.80 41.07
N THR A 82 -21.05 9.20 40.65
CA THR A 82 -21.66 8.05 41.34
C THR A 82 -21.59 6.84 40.42
N LEU A 83 -20.82 5.83 40.79
CA LEU A 83 -20.72 4.55 40.08
C LEU A 83 -21.24 3.43 40.97
N GLY A 84 -22.18 2.62 40.47
CA GLY A 84 -22.72 1.45 41.17
C GLY A 84 -23.45 1.77 42.47
N GLY A 85 -23.89 3.01 42.68
CA GLY A 85 -24.54 3.48 43.92
C GLY A 85 -23.59 4.02 44.98
N SER A 86 -22.27 4.04 44.74
CA SER A 86 -21.27 4.66 45.62
C SER A 86 -20.70 5.95 45.01
N GLU A 87 -20.60 7.01 45.82
CA GLU A 87 -19.97 8.28 45.44
C GLU A 87 -18.45 8.14 45.48
N LEU A 88 -17.78 8.63 44.44
CA LEU A 88 -16.31 8.67 44.33
C LEU A 88 -15.79 10.07 44.68
N ASP A 89 -14.76 10.13 45.52
CA ASP A 89 -14.08 11.37 45.90
C ASP A 89 -13.35 12.00 44.71
N CYS A 90 -13.19 13.34 44.73
CA CYS A 90 -12.47 14.10 43.69
C CYS A 90 -11.02 13.65 43.44
N CYS A 91 -10.40 12.96 44.40
CA CYS A 91 -9.05 12.41 44.27
C CYS A 91 -9.00 11.05 43.54
N ASP A 92 -10.15 10.39 43.37
CA ASP A 92 -10.27 9.04 42.85
C ASP A 92 -10.79 9.01 41.41
N PHE A 93 -10.88 10.16 40.72
CA PHE A 93 -11.16 10.21 39.28
C PHE A 93 -10.35 11.29 38.54
N CYS A 94 -10.06 11.04 37.26
CA CYS A 94 -9.37 11.95 36.36
C CYS A 94 -10.33 12.40 35.24
N THR A 95 -10.45 13.72 35.05
CA THR A 95 -11.28 14.31 33.96
C THR A 95 -10.41 14.64 32.76
N LEU A 96 -10.80 14.13 31.59
CA LEU A 96 -10.18 14.41 30.29
C LEU A 96 -11.19 15.09 29.37
N VAL A 97 -10.92 16.34 29.00
CA VAL A 97 -11.74 17.12 28.07
C VAL A 97 -11.17 16.95 26.66
N TYR A 98 -11.98 16.48 25.71
CA TYR A 98 -11.59 16.25 24.32
C TYR A 98 -12.33 17.18 23.35
N ASP A 99 -11.65 17.61 22.28
CA ASP A 99 -12.27 18.38 21.19
C ASP A 99 -13.14 17.48 20.33
N ARG A 100 -14.46 17.56 20.49
CA ARG A 100 -15.42 16.68 19.81
C ARG A 100 -15.44 16.90 18.30
N LYS A 101 -15.36 18.15 17.84
CA LYS A 101 -15.48 18.47 16.40
C LYS A 101 -14.27 17.95 15.64
N THR A 102 -13.08 18.13 16.19
CA THR A 102 -11.84 17.66 15.58
C THR A 102 -11.72 16.13 15.68
N PHE A 103 -12.14 15.54 16.80
CA PHE A 103 -12.13 14.08 17.02
C PHE A 103 -13.08 13.31 16.09
N LEU A 104 -14.24 13.89 15.75
CA LEU A 104 -15.17 13.31 14.78
C LEU A 104 -14.64 13.38 13.33
N ARG A 105 -13.86 14.41 13.02
CA ARG A 105 -13.32 14.66 11.66
C ARG A 105 -12.03 13.90 11.37
N SER A 106 -11.31 13.49 12.41
CA SER A 106 -10.04 12.79 12.30
C SER A 106 -10.24 11.31 11.99
N GLU A 107 -9.95 10.89 10.76
CA GLU A 107 -10.10 9.48 10.35
C GLU A 107 -8.92 8.60 10.76
N LEU A 108 -7.74 9.19 10.97
CA LEU A 108 -6.49 8.47 11.19
C LEU A 108 -6.27 8.06 12.66
N LEU A 109 -6.99 8.65 13.62
CA LEU A 109 -6.89 8.31 15.05
C LEU A 109 -7.24 6.84 15.36
N VAL A 110 -8.05 6.19 14.51
CA VAL A 110 -8.50 4.80 14.70
C VAL A 110 -7.65 3.80 13.92
N SER A 111 -6.73 4.27 13.07
CA SER A 111 -5.89 3.40 12.24
C SER A 111 -4.64 2.87 12.97
N SER A 112 -4.47 3.13 14.27
CA SER A 112 -3.43 2.45 15.05
C SER A 112 -3.79 0.97 15.11
N LYS A 113 -2.94 0.12 14.54
CA LYS A 113 -3.00 -1.35 14.58
C LYS A 113 -2.76 -1.88 16.01
N SER A 114 -3.34 -1.27 17.05
CA SER A 114 -3.29 -1.81 18.42
C SER A 114 -4.42 -2.83 18.57
N GLU A 115 -4.04 -4.08 18.85
CA GLU A 115 -4.96 -5.18 19.13
C GLU A 115 -5.77 -4.95 20.43
N SER A 116 -5.35 -4.00 21.27
CA SER A 116 -6.12 -3.47 22.40
C SER A 116 -6.96 -2.27 21.97
N LYS A 117 -8.28 -2.34 22.12
CA LYS A 117 -9.17 -1.18 21.93
C LYS A 117 -8.83 -0.09 22.97
N ASP A 118 -7.98 0.84 22.60
CA ASP A 118 -7.65 2.01 23.43
C ASP A 118 -8.91 2.82 23.78
N CYS A 119 -8.87 3.58 24.89
CA CYS A 119 -10.02 4.37 25.35
C CYS A 119 -10.54 5.34 24.27
N PHE A 120 -9.64 5.98 23.52
CA PHE A 120 -10.00 6.84 22.40
C PHE A 120 -10.63 6.09 21.22
N GLY A 121 -10.18 4.86 20.92
CA GLY A 121 -10.80 4.03 19.88
C GLY A 121 -12.24 3.65 20.23
N THR A 122 -12.50 3.34 21.51
CA THR A 122 -13.85 3.07 22.02
C THR A 122 -14.74 4.33 21.94
N LEU A 123 -14.21 5.49 22.33
CA LEU A 123 -14.92 6.78 22.23
C LEU A 123 -15.29 7.12 20.78
N TYR A 124 -14.38 6.93 19.83
CA TYR A 124 -14.63 7.22 18.42
C TYR A 124 -15.76 6.37 17.83
N LEU A 125 -15.74 5.06 18.10
CA LEU A 125 -16.78 4.14 17.63
C LEU A 125 -18.16 4.54 18.16
N ALA A 126 -18.25 4.92 19.43
CA ALA A 126 -19.50 5.36 20.03
C ALA A 126 -20.01 6.69 19.45
N LEU A 127 -19.12 7.66 19.26
CA LEU A 127 -19.47 8.95 18.62
C LEU A 127 -19.96 8.76 17.18
N LYS A 128 -19.32 7.88 16.40
CA LYS A 128 -19.70 7.59 15.02
C LYS A 128 -21.02 6.82 14.90
N ALA A 129 -21.36 5.99 15.89
CA ALA A 129 -22.63 5.27 15.95
C ALA A 129 -23.82 6.20 16.26
N GLY A 130 -23.60 7.28 17.01
CA GLY A 130 -24.63 8.25 17.38
C GLY A 130 -24.92 9.34 16.34
N CYS A 131 -24.06 9.55 15.34
CA CYS A 131 -24.29 10.56 14.30
C CYS A 131 -25.24 10.04 13.20
N PRO A 132 -26.40 10.69 12.95
CA PRO A 132 -27.21 10.39 11.78
C PRO A 132 -26.38 10.69 10.51
N ARG A 133 -26.19 9.70 9.64
CA ARG A 133 -25.50 9.88 8.35
C ARG A 133 -26.33 10.84 7.49
N ALA A 134 -25.91 12.10 7.44
CA ALA A 134 -26.71 13.23 6.95
C ALA A 134 -26.96 13.26 5.43
N ILE A 135 -26.46 12.29 4.65
CA ILE A 135 -26.64 12.30 3.19
C ILE A 135 -27.72 11.28 2.82
N LYS A 136 -28.94 11.78 2.59
CA LYS A 136 -29.98 11.01 1.90
C LYS A 136 -29.42 10.62 0.51
N PRO A 137 -29.44 9.33 0.13
CA PRO A 137 -28.97 8.94 -1.19
C PRO A 137 -29.78 9.66 -2.27
N LEU A 138 -29.11 10.06 -3.35
CA LEU A 138 -29.80 10.43 -4.57
C LEU A 138 -30.24 9.10 -5.23
N PRO A 139 -31.53 8.72 -5.21
CA PRO A 139 -31.97 7.36 -5.57
C PRO A 139 -31.67 6.99 -7.03
N ALA A 140 -31.49 8.00 -7.90
CA ALA A 140 -31.21 7.81 -9.32
C ALA A 140 -29.82 7.20 -9.61
N LEU A 141 -28.83 7.38 -8.73
CA LEU A 141 -27.45 6.93 -8.99
C LEU A 141 -27.11 5.58 -8.35
N ASP A 142 -27.89 5.11 -7.38
CA ASP A 142 -27.59 3.89 -6.60
C ASP A 142 -27.73 2.61 -7.43
N ALA A 143 -28.75 2.54 -8.30
CA ALA A 143 -29.00 1.41 -9.19
C ALA A 143 -27.91 1.23 -10.27
N PRO A 144 -27.56 2.25 -11.09
CA PRO A 144 -26.51 2.10 -12.11
C PRO A 144 -25.14 1.84 -11.48
N LEU A 145 -24.82 2.48 -10.35
CA LEU A 145 -23.58 2.21 -9.61
C LEU A 145 -23.51 0.75 -9.14
N GLY A 146 -24.62 0.19 -8.64
CA GLY A 146 -24.69 -1.22 -8.25
C GLY A 146 -24.50 -2.21 -9.40
N ILE A 147 -25.05 -1.92 -10.58
CA ILE A 147 -24.86 -2.73 -11.79
C ILE A 147 -23.39 -2.65 -12.23
N PHE A 148 -22.81 -1.46 -12.25
CA PHE A 148 -21.41 -1.26 -12.63
C PHE A 148 -20.44 -1.98 -11.70
N ILE A 149 -20.66 -1.94 -10.38
CA ILE A 149 -19.86 -2.69 -9.40
C ILE A 149 -19.92 -4.19 -9.68
N ARG A 150 -21.11 -4.74 -9.95
CA ARG A 150 -21.26 -6.18 -10.27
C ARG A 150 -20.55 -6.55 -11.58
N LEU A 151 -20.61 -5.69 -12.59
CA LEU A 151 -19.87 -5.88 -13.84
C LEU A 151 -18.35 -5.90 -13.59
N LEU A 152 -17.83 -4.97 -12.79
CA LEU A 152 -16.41 -4.96 -12.39
C LEU A 152 -16.03 -6.19 -11.55
N GLU A 153 -16.93 -6.74 -10.74
CA GLU A 153 -16.69 -7.98 -10.00
C GLU A 153 -16.49 -9.18 -10.93
N VAL A 154 -17.27 -9.27 -12.01
CA VAL A 154 -17.10 -10.31 -13.04
C VAL A 154 -15.73 -10.18 -13.71
N PHE A 155 -15.32 -8.96 -14.09
CA PHE A 155 -13.99 -8.72 -14.65
C PHE A 155 -12.87 -9.05 -13.66
N ASN A 156 -13.00 -8.65 -12.40
CA ASN A 156 -12.01 -8.95 -11.37
C ASN A 156 -11.90 -10.47 -11.11
N PHE A 157 -13.01 -11.20 -11.16
CA PHE A 157 -13.01 -12.66 -11.12
C PHE A 157 -12.28 -13.25 -12.33
N LEU A 158 -12.57 -12.79 -13.54
CA LEU A 158 -11.89 -13.23 -14.76
C LEU A 158 -10.37 -12.97 -14.70
N PHE A 159 -9.95 -11.78 -14.28
CA PHE A 159 -8.53 -11.46 -14.11
C PHE A 159 -7.86 -12.33 -13.03
N SER A 160 -8.57 -12.64 -11.94
CA SER A 160 -8.05 -13.54 -10.91
C SER A 160 -7.84 -14.97 -11.43
N ALA A 161 -8.75 -15.47 -12.27
CA ALA A 161 -8.62 -16.78 -12.92
C ALA A 161 -7.48 -16.81 -13.93
N CYS A 162 -7.30 -15.73 -14.70
CA CYS A 162 -6.25 -15.61 -15.72
C CYS A 162 -4.89 -15.16 -15.17
N ARG A 163 -4.77 -14.88 -13.86
CA ARG A 163 -3.55 -14.32 -13.24
C ARG A 163 -2.25 -15.09 -13.55
N PRO A 164 -2.23 -16.44 -13.66
CA PRO A 164 -1.02 -17.17 -14.04
C PRO A 164 -0.46 -16.77 -15.41
N VAL A 165 -1.35 -16.44 -16.36
CA VAL A 165 -0.99 -16.03 -17.73
C VAL A 165 -0.66 -14.53 -17.76
N LEU A 166 -1.46 -13.71 -17.08
CA LEU A 166 -1.30 -12.25 -17.08
C LEU A 166 0.06 -11.82 -16.48
N ARG A 167 0.67 -12.63 -15.59
CA ARG A 167 1.95 -12.34 -14.93
C ARG A 167 3.10 -12.00 -15.88
N TYR A 168 3.03 -12.43 -17.15
CA TYR A 168 4.07 -12.14 -18.14
C TYR A 168 3.97 -10.76 -18.78
N SER A 169 2.85 -10.05 -18.63
CA SER A 169 2.63 -8.72 -19.19
C SER A 169 2.41 -7.70 -18.08
N SER A 170 3.23 -6.65 -18.09
CA SER A 170 3.13 -5.49 -17.21
C SER A 170 1.83 -4.74 -17.44
N PHE A 171 1.39 -4.59 -18.69
CA PHE A 171 0.09 -4.00 -19.01
C PHE A 171 -1.08 -4.83 -18.46
N ALA A 172 -1.04 -6.15 -18.65
CA ALA A 172 -2.13 -7.02 -18.23
C ALA A 172 -2.26 -7.14 -16.71
N THR A 173 -1.12 -7.23 -15.99
CA THR A 173 -1.10 -7.15 -14.52
C THR A 173 -1.61 -5.81 -14.02
N HIS A 174 -1.18 -4.70 -14.64
CA HIS A 174 -1.66 -3.37 -14.27
C HIS A 174 -3.15 -3.18 -14.50
N LEU A 175 -3.69 -3.70 -15.61
CA LEU A 175 -5.12 -3.66 -15.90
C LEU A 175 -5.91 -4.40 -14.80
N ALA A 176 -5.47 -5.60 -14.41
CA ALA A 176 -6.06 -6.36 -13.33
C ALA A 176 -6.01 -5.60 -11.99
N ASP A 177 -4.84 -5.10 -11.59
CA ASP A 177 -4.64 -4.39 -10.32
C ASP A 177 -5.43 -3.06 -10.27
N SER A 178 -5.54 -2.37 -11.42
CA SER A 178 -6.35 -1.15 -11.56
C SER A 178 -7.84 -1.45 -11.43
N THR A 179 -8.34 -2.57 -11.98
CA THR A 179 -9.74 -2.97 -11.81
C THR A 179 -10.06 -3.33 -10.36
N HIS A 180 -9.14 -3.99 -9.67
CA HIS A 180 -9.27 -4.30 -8.25
C HIS A 180 -9.31 -3.02 -7.39
N SER A 181 -8.40 -2.08 -7.67
CA SER A 181 -8.32 -0.80 -6.95
C SER A 181 -9.57 0.06 -7.17
N LEU A 182 -10.09 0.10 -8.41
CA LEU A 182 -11.33 0.78 -8.73
C LEU A 182 -12.54 0.14 -8.03
N LEU A 183 -12.63 -1.19 -8.01
CA LEU A 183 -13.68 -1.91 -7.30
C LEU A 183 -13.67 -1.61 -5.79
N TRP A 184 -12.49 -1.59 -5.17
CA TRP A 184 -12.32 -1.19 -3.78
C TRP A 184 -12.81 0.25 -3.54
N ALA A 185 -12.42 1.20 -4.41
CA ALA A 185 -12.81 2.60 -4.28
C ALA A 185 -14.34 2.78 -4.38
N LEU A 186 -14.98 2.14 -5.35
CA LEU A 186 -16.44 2.23 -5.55
C LEU A 186 -17.23 1.58 -4.41
N ARG A 187 -16.77 0.44 -3.89
CA ARG A 187 -17.38 -0.19 -2.69
C ARG A 187 -17.25 0.71 -1.47
N THR A 188 -16.08 1.30 -1.25
CA THR A 188 -15.83 2.21 -0.13
C THR A 188 -16.72 3.45 -0.24
N PHE A 189 -16.83 4.04 -1.44
CA PHE A 189 -17.73 5.17 -1.69
C PHE A 189 -19.20 4.82 -1.41
N LYS A 190 -19.67 3.65 -1.87
CA LYS A 190 -21.05 3.19 -1.65
C LYS A 190 -21.38 2.98 -0.16
N ILE A 191 -20.43 2.48 0.63
CA ILE A 191 -20.61 2.21 2.07
C ILE A 191 -20.52 3.50 2.90
N GLN A 192 -19.49 4.31 2.66
CA GLN A 192 -19.17 5.47 3.49
C GLN A 192 -19.93 6.74 3.09
N LYS A 193 -20.35 6.85 1.81
CA LYS A 193 -21.05 8.02 1.21
C LYS A 193 -20.33 9.37 1.38
N THR A 194 -19.11 9.34 1.88
CA THR A 194 -18.24 10.48 2.17
C THR A 194 -16.84 10.12 1.66
N VAL A 195 -16.11 11.14 1.20
CA VAL A 195 -14.76 10.93 0.68
C VAL A 195 -13.78 11.00 1.84
N GLY A 196 -13.39 9.84 2.36
CA GLY A 196 -12.33 9.73 3.36
C GLY A 196 -10.94 10.02 2.78
N LEU A 197 -9.92 10.08 3.64
CA LEU A 197 -8.53 10.35 3.27
C LEU A 197 -7.96 9.35 2.27
N TYR A 198 -8.17 8.05 2.50
CA TYR A 198 -7.71 6.98 1.61
C TYR A 198 -8.37 7.03 0.24
N LEU A 199 -9.70 7.21 0.23
CA LEU A 199 -10.50 7.23 -0.99
C LEU A 199 -10.21 8.50 -1.81
N GLY A 200 -10.14 9.65 -1.15
CA GLY A 200 -9.80 10.93 -1.79
C GLY A 200 -8.41 10.90 -2.41
N ASN A 201 -7.42 10.31 -1.72
CA ASN A 201 -6.07 10.19 -2.26
C ASN A 201 -6.02 9.35 -3.52
N TYR A 202 -6.66 8.18 -3.50
CA TYR A 202 -6.77 7.33 -4.68
C TYR A 202 -7.48 8.04 -5.84
N MET A 203 -8.63 8.68 -5.58
CA MET A 203 -9.42 9.34 -6.62
C MET A 203 -8.66 10.52 -7.26
N LEU A 204 -7.97 11.34 -6.45
CA LEU A 204 -7.21 12.46 -6.98
C LEU A 204 -5.96 11.99 -7.74
N ALA A 205 -5.27 10.95 -7.25
CA ALA A 205 -4.16 10.33 -7.98
C ALA A 205 -4.63 9.76 -9.33
N LEU A 206 -5.78 9.08 -9.37
CA LEU A 206 -6.38 8.56 -10.60
C LEU A 206 -6.74 9.68 -11.60
N LEU A 207 -7.30 10.80 -11.13
CA LEU A 207 -7.63 11.95 -11.99
C LEU A 207 -6.37 12.60 -12.57
N VAL A 208 -5.32 12.76 -11.77
CA VAL A 208 -4.04 13.31 -12.25
C VAL A 208 -3.36 12.33 -13.21
N ASP A 209 -3.38 11.03 -12.92
CA ASP A 209 -2.87 10.00 -13.83
C ASP A 209 -3.58 10.05 -15.19
N LEU A 210 -4.92 10.18 -15.20
CA LEU A 210 -5.73 10.33 -16.40
C LEU A 210 -5.36 11.59 -17.19
N PHE A 211 -5.25 12.73 -16.50
CA PHE A 211 -4.89 14.01 -17.12
C PHE A 211 -3.47 13.99 -17.70
N CYS A 212 -2.49 13.50 -16.93
CA CYS A 212 -1.12 13.34 -17.40
C CYS A 212 -1.05 12.40 -18.60
N GLY A 213 -1.80 11.29 -18.58
CA GLY A 213 -1.92 10.36 -19.70
C GLY A 213 -2.45 11.05 -20.95
N PHE A 214 -3.55 11.81 -20.83
CA PHE A 214 -4.11 12.56 -21.96
C PHE A 214 -3.11 13.56 -22.54
N VAL A 215 -2.44 14.36 -21.69
CA VAL A 215 -1.44 15.35 -22.13
C VAL A 215 -0.28 14.69 -22.87
N VAL A 216 0.28 13.61 -22.32
CA VAL A 216 1.38 12.88 -22.94
C VAL A 216 0.95 12.24 -24.26
N LEU A 217 -0.23 11.61 -24.30
CA LEU A 217 -0.74 10.99 -25.52
C LEU A 217 -0.99 12.03 -26.61
N HIS A 218 -1.62 13.16 -26.28
CA HIS A 218 -1.84 14.26 -27.20
C HIS A 218 -0.52 14.85 -27.72
N PHE A 219 0.46 15.04 -26.84
CA PHE A 219 1.79 15.50 -27.22
C PHE A 219 2.46 14.51 -28.18
N LEU A 220 2.46 13.20 -27.87
CA LEU A 220 3.07 12.18 -28.73
C LEU A 220 2.39 12.11 -30.10
N VAL A 221 1.05 12.00 -30.13
CA VAL A 221 0.30 11.94 -31.40
C VAL A 221 0.44 13.23 -32.21
N GLY A 222 0.59 14.39 -31.56
CA GLY A 222 0.81 15.66 -32.23
C GLY A 222 2.21 15.84 -32.81
N GLN A 223 3.22 15.16 -32.26
CA GLN A 223 4.61 15.27 -32.70
C GLN A 223 5.03 14.17 -33.68
N THR A 224 4.38 13.00 -33.68
CA THR A 224 4.77 11.86 -34.52
C THR A 224 3.71 11.50 -35.54
N SER A 225 4.09 11.45 -36.82
CA SER A 225 3.22 10.92 -37.86
C SER A 225 3.13 9.39 -37.77
N ALA A 226 2.00 8.82 -38.19
CA ALA A 226 1.84 7.35 -38.22
C ALA A 226 2.92 6.68 -39.08
N GLN A 227 3.33 7.32 -40.20
CA GLN A 227 4.36 6.79 -41.11
C GLN A 227 5.73 6.70 -40.43
N GLU A 228 6.13 7.71 -39.66
CA GLU A 228 7.39 7.68 -38.91
C GLU A 228 7.38 6.58 -37.85
N VAL A 229 6.26 6.38 -37.15
CA VAL A 229 6.12 5.31 -36.15
C VAL A 229 6.24 3.93 -36.81
N TYR A 230 5.53 3.68 -37.92
CA TYR A 230 5.66 2.41 -38.64
C TYR A 230 7.06 2.22 -39.24
N GLY A 231 7.70 3.30 -39.71
CA GLY A 231 9.09 3.28 -40.16
C GLY A 231 10.06 2.90 -39.04
N PHE A 232 9.89 3.49 -37.85
CA PHE A 232 10.67 3.16 -36.66
C PHE A 232 10.44 1.72 -36.20
N ILE A 233 9.18 1.25 -36.16
CA ILE A 233 8.85 -0.14 -35.84
C ILE A 233 9.56 -1.08 -36.82
N SER A 234 9.49 -0.79 -38.12
CA SER A 234 10.14 -1.59 -39.17
C SER A 234 11.66 -1.65 -39.00
N ALA A 235 12.32 -0.49 -38.83
CA ALA A 235 13.77 -0.43 -38.60
C ALA A 235 14.19 -1.20 -37.34
N THR A 236 13.41 -1.04 -36.27
CA THR A 236 13.64 -1.72 -34.99
C THR A 236 13.44 -3.24 -35.13
N THR A 237 12.45 -3.70 -35.92
CA THR A 237 12.25 -5.13 -36.16
C THR A 237 13.32 -5.74 -37.05
N GLN A 238 13.85 -5.00 -38.03
CA GLN A 238 14.92 -5.48 -38.91
C GLN A 238 16.21 -5.79 -38.14
N GLN A 239 16.47 -5.08 -37.05
CA GLN A 239 17.63 -5.34 -36.18
C GLN A 239 17.42 -6.53 -35.23
N MET A 240 16.22 -7.12 -35.17
CA MET A 240 15.88 -8.21 -34.25
C MET A 240 15.95 -9.58 -34.92
N MET A 241 16.27 -10.59 -34.12
CA MET A 241 16.52 -11.97 -34.59
C MET A 241 15.28 -12.67 -35.22
N VAL A 242 14.06 -12.20 -34.92
CA VAL A 242 12.79 -12.81 -35.41
C VAL A 242 11.79 -11.72 -35.85
N PRO A 243 12.00 -11.09 -37.03
CA PRO A 243 11.19 -9.95 -37.47
C PRO A 243 9.73 -10.32 -37.77
N GLY A 244 9.48 -11.54 -38.26
CA GLY A 244 8.15 -11.98 -38.70
C GLY A 244 7.09 -12.04 -37.59
N LEU A 245 7.49 -12.34 -36.35
CA LEU A 245 6.56 -12.41 -35.21
C LEU A 245 6.50 -11.09 -34.43
N LEU A 246 7.62 -10.34 -34.35
CA LEU A 246 7.67 -9.13 -33.53
C LEU A 246 6.92 -7.95 -34.13
N ARG A 247 6.92 -7.83 -35.46
CA ARG A 247 6.26 -6.71 -36.16
C ARG A 247 4.76 -6.62 -35.84
N PRO A 248 3.94 -7.67 -36.03
CA PRO A 248 2.50 -7.58 -35.72
C PRO A 248 2.25 -7.31 -34.23
N LEU A 249 3.14 -7.78 -33.34
CA LEU A 249 3.01 -7.54 -31.90
C LEU A 249 3.32 -6.08 -31.52
N LEU A 250 4.32 -5.46 -32.14
CA LEU A 250 4.62 -4.04 -32.00
C LEU A 250 3.50 -3.15 -32.56
N GLU A 251 2.99 -3.47 -33.75
CA GLU A 251 1.87 -2.75 -34.35
C GLU A 251 0.59 -2.87 -33.49
N PHE A 252 0.31 -4.07 -32.96
CA PHE A 252 -0.76 -4.28 -32.00
C PHE A 252 -0.56 -3.45 -30.71
N SER A 253 0.66 -3.44 -30.16
CA SER A 253 0.96 -2.66 -28.96
C SER A 253 0.78 -1.15 -29.17
N TYR A 254 1.10 -0.63 -30.36
CA TYR A 254 0.86 0.76 -30.74
C TYR A 254 -0.64 1.08 -30.83
N TYR A 255 -1.43 0.20 -31.45
CA TYR A 255 -2.88 0.35 -31.50
C TYR A 255 -3.51 0.35 -30.08
N VAL A 256 -3.05 -0.56 -29.23
CA VAL A 256 -3.44 -0.62 -27.81
C VAL A 256 -3.02 0.65 -27.07
N PHE A 257 -1.82 1.19 -27.33
CA PHE A 257 -1.32 2.43 -26.75
C PHE A 257 -2.23 3.63 -27.10
N LEU A 258 -2.67 3.76 -28.36
CA LEU A 258 -3.56 4.84 -28.77
C LEU A 258 -4.94 4.75 -28.11
N LYS A 259 -5.50 3.54 -27.98
CA LYS A 259 -6.86 3.33 -27.43
C LYS A 259 -6.88 3.37 -25.90
N LEU A 260 -5.95 2.67 -25.26
CA LEU A 260 -5.93 2.47 -23.81
C LEU A 260 -4.99 3.45 -23.09
N GLY A 261 -4.13 4.19 -23.81
CA GLY A 261 -3.33 5.27 -23.26
C GLY A 261 -4.18 6.43 -22.70
N LEU A 262 -5.44 6.54 -23.12
CA LEU A 262 -6.42 7.46 -22.55
C LEU A 262 -6.83 7.11 -21.12
N LEU A 263 -6.54 5.90 -20.62
CA LEU A 263 -6.90 5.48 -19.26
C LEU A 263 -5.90 5.98 -18.19
N GLY A 264 -4.77 6.56 -18.59
CA GLY A 264 -3.79 7.17 -17.70
C GLY A 264 -2.34 6.98 -18.11
N LEU A 265 -1.45 7.78 -17.53
CA LEU A 265 0.00 7.68 -17.72
C LEU A 265 0.53 6.34 -17.20
N SER A 266 -0.03 5.81 -16.11
CA SER A 266 0.34 4.52 -15.54
C SER A 266 0.13 3.36 -16.53
N PHE A 267 -0.93 3.41 -17.33
CA PHE A 267 -1.20 2.46 -18.42
C PHE A 267 -0.21 2.60 -19.56
N GLN A 268 0.15 3.83 -19.93
CA GLN A 268 1.16 4.09 -20.96
C GLN A 268 2.53 3.52 -20.55
N ILE A 269 2.96 3.76 -19.31
CA ILE A 269 4.22 3.19 -18.78
C ILE A 269 4.19 1.66 -18.79
N ALA A 270 3.04 1.05 -18.47
CA ALA A 270 2.89 -0.41 -18.48
C ALA A 270 3.02 -1.00 -19.89
N ILE A 271 2.42 -0.36 -20.91
CA ILE A 271 2.55 -0.77 -22.32
C ILE A 271 4.00 -0.58 -22.81
N VAL A 272 4.62 0.55 -22.49
CA VAL A 272 6.04 0.82 -22.85
C VAL A 272 6.96 -0.24 -22.22
N THR A 273 6.68 -0.65 -20.98
CA THR A 273 7.43 -1.72 -20.31
C THR A 273 7.32 -3.03 -21.10
N ASP A 274 6.13 -3.39 -21.57
CA ASP A 274 5.93 -4.62 -22.35
C ASP A 274 6.64 -4.55 -23.71
N VAL A 275 6.49 -3.44 -24.43
CA VAL A 275 7.21 -3.20 -25.69
C VAL A 275 8.72 -3.31 -25.49
N PHE A 276 9.25 -2.74 -24.41
CA PHE A 276 10.66 -2.83 -24.07
C PHE A 276 11.11 -4.27 -23.75
N THR A 277 10.32 -5.05 -23.02
CA THR A 277 10.64 -6.47 -22.74
C THR A 277 10.64 -7.33 -23.99
N VAL A 278 9.70 -7.10 -24.91
CA VAL A 278 9.64 -7.78 -26.21
C VAL A 278 10.83 -7.37 -27.07
N ALA A 279 11.11 -6.07 -27.16
CA ALA A 279 12.22 -5.55 -27.94
C ALA A 279 13.56 -6.15 -27.49
N THR A 280 13.74 -6.33 -26.18
CA THR A 280 14.98 -6.87 -25.59
C THR A 280 14.98 -8.39 -25.41
N PHE A 281 13.94 -9.11 -25.87
CA PHE A 281 13.81 -10.56 -25.73
C PHE A 281 14.95 -11.33 -26.39
N HIS A 282 15.40 -10.90 -27.57
CA HIS A 282 16.51 -11.54 -28.29
C HIS A 282 17.82 -11.49 -27.49
N ILE A 283 18.09 -10.39 -26.78
CA ILE A 283 19.25 -10.24 -25.89
C ILE A 283 19.18 -11.25 -24.74
N TYR A 284 17.98 -11.47 -24.19
CA TYR A 284 17.77 -12.49 -23.15
C TYR A 284 18.08 -13.90 -23.65
N CYS A 285 17.67 -14.25 -24.87
CA CYS A 285 18.01 -15.53 -25.48
C CYS A 285 19.52 -15.71 -25.61
N ILE A 286 20.21 -14.72 -26.17
CA ILE A 286 21.69 -14.77 -26.36
C ILE A 286 22.40 -14.86 -25.01
N TYR A 287 21.95 -14.12 -24.00
CA TYR A 287 22.47 -14.22 -22.63
C TYR A 287 22.36 -15.65 -22.07
N ILE A 288 21.21 -16.32 -22.23
CA ILE A 288 21.05 -17.71 -21.79
C ILE A 288 22.06 -18.61 -22.48
N TYR A 289 22.23 -18.47 -23.80
CA TYR A 289 23.21 -19.25 -24.56
C TYR A 289 24.63 -19.00 -24.07
N ALA A 290 25.03 -17.74 -23.89
CA ALA A 290 26.35 -17.37 -23.38
C ALA A 290 26.60 -17.94 -21.97
N ALA A 291 25.62 -17.86 -21.07
CA ALA A 291 25.72 -18.40 -19.72
C ALA A 291 25.89 -19.93 -19.72
N ARG A 292 25.12 -20.64 -20.55
CA ARG A 292 25.22 -22.10 -20.68
C ARG A 292 26.53 -22.54 -21.32
N LEU A 293 27.00 -21.82 -22.33
CA LEU A 293 28.28 -22.09 -22.96
C LEU A 293 29.44 -21.90 -21.97
N TYR A 294 29.41 -20.82 -21.19
CA TYR A 294 30.39 -20.57 -20.13
C TYR A 294 30.37 -21.68 -19.05
N GLU A 295 29.19 -22.08 -18.58
CA GLU A 295 29.02 -23.17 -17.60
C GLU A 295 29.59 -24.50 -18.15
N LEU A 296 29.30 -24.81 -19.41
CA LEU A 296 29.79 -26.01 -20.09
C LEU A 296 31.33 -25.99 -20.26
N GLN A 297 31.90 -24.86 -20.67
CA GLN A 297 33.35 -24.72 -20.81
C GLN A 297 34.08 -24.78 -19.47
N ALA A 298 33.58 -24.11 -18.43
CA ALA A 298 34.17 -24.15 -17.09
C ALA A 298 34.12 -25.56 -16.48
N SER A 299 32.97 -26.24 -16.59
CA SER A 299 32.82 -27.64 -16.15
C SER A 299 33.69 -28.60 -16.97
N GLY A 300 33.75 -28.39 -18.28
CA GLY A 300 34.60 -29.16 -19.21
C GLY A 300 36.08 -29.04 -18.88
N LEU A 301 36.58 -27.80 -18.69
CA LEU A 301 37.95 -27.53 -18.27
C LEU A 301 38.26 -28.11 -16.89
N TRP A 302 37.33 -28.03 -15.93
CA TRP A 302 37.48 -28.64 -14.60
C TRP A 302 37.53 -30.18 -14.65
N SER A 303 36.84 -30.79 -15.60
CA SER A 303 36.87 -32.24 -15.80
C SER A 303 38.14 -32.69 -16.53
N LEU A 304 38.50 -32.01 -17.61
CA LEU A 304 39.68 -32.32 -18.42
C LEU A 304 40.99 -32.01 -17.71
N SER A 305 41.04 -30.98 -16.87
CA SER A 305 42.24 -30.68 -16.06
C SER A 305 42.60 -31.84 -15.15
N ARG A 306 41.61 -32.53 -14.57
CA ARG A 306 41.84 -33.76 -13.80
C ARG A 306 42.40 -34.89 -14.66
N LEU A 307 41.87 -35.07 -15.87
CA LEU A 307 42.33 -36.09 -16.81
C LEU A 307 43.78 -35.83 -17.27
N VAL A 308 44.12 -34.58 -17.61
CA VAL A 308 45.48 -34.16 -17.98
C VAL A 308 46.47 -34.34 -16.82
N LEU A 309 46.01 -34.12 -15.58
CA LEU A 309 46.80 -34.35 -14.36
C LEU A 309 46.84 -35.83 -13.92
N GLY A 310 46.17 -36.75 -14.64
CA GLY A 310 46.12 -38.18 -14.30
C GLY A 310 45.31 -38.51 -13.03
N ARG A 311 44.45 -37.59 -12.57
CA ARG A 311 43.70 -37.69 -11.30
C ARG A 311 42.26 -38.12 -11.57
N ASN A 312 41.84 -39.27 -11.06
CA ASN A 312 40.44 -39.71 -11.13
C ASN A 312 39.73 -39.48 -9.79
N ARG A 313 38.48 -39.03 -9.83
CA ARG A 313 37.68 -38.79 -8.63
C ARG A 313 37.02 -40.10 -8.21
N ASN A 314 37.43 -40.65 -7.07
CA ASN A 314 36.83 -41.86 -6.54
C ASN A 314 35.37 -41.57 -6.11
N PRO A 315 34.41 -42.48 -6.35
CA PRO A 315 33.04 -42.36 -5.84
C PRO A 315 32.95 -42.11 -4.31
N GLN A 316 33.97 -42.55 -3.55
CA GLN A 316 34.08 -42.24 -2.11
C GLN A 316 34.57 -40.80 -1.89
N PRO A 317 33.85 -39.98 -1.09
CA PRO A 317 34.20 -38.58 -0.88
C PRO A 317 35.58 -38.43 -0.23
N GLY A 318 36.43 -37.58 -0.81
CA GLY A 318 37.74 -37.20 -0.25
C GLY A 318 38.96 -37.93 -0.84
N ARG A 319 38.77 -38.96 -1.69
CA ARG A 319 39.88 -39.72 -2.28
C ARG A 319 40.03 -39.45 -3.77
N VAL A 320 41.25 -39.13 -4.19
CA VAL A 320 41.63 -38.90 -5.60
C VAL A 320 42.66 -39.95 -5.96
N ASP A 321 42.29 -40.92 -6.79
CA ASP A 321 43.16 -42.02 -7.18
C ASP A 321 43.87 -41.69 -8.50
N SER A 322 45.11 -42.17 -8.65
CA SER A 322 45.83 -42.07 -9.92
C SER A 322 45.36 -43.20 -10.82
N CYS A 323 44.75 -42.88 -11.97
CA CYS A 323 44.31 -43.90 -12.93
C CYS A 323 45.32 -44.03 -14.08
N PRO A 324 45.67 -45.26 -14.49
CA PRO A 324 46.52 -45.46 -15.67
C PRO A 324 45.70 -45.21 -16.94
N TYR A 325 45.69 -43.97 -17.42
CA TYR A 325 45.13 -43.62 -18.73
C TYR A 325 46.06 -44.06 -19.86
N THR A 326 45.50 -44.45 -21.02
CA THR A 326 46.32 -44.76 -22.20
C THR A 326 46.93 -43.48 -22.79
N LYS A 327 48.07 -43.61 -23.49
CA LYS A 327 48.75 -42.45 -24.11
C LYS A 327 47.84 -41.69 -25.09
N GLU A 328 47.01 -42.41 -25.84
CA GLU A 328 46.04 -41.84 -26.78
C GLU A 328 44.95 -41.02 -26.07
N GLN A 329 44.41 -41.52 -24.95
CA GLN A 329 43.41 -40.81 -24.16
C GLN A 329 43.96 -39.51 -23.56
N LEU A 330 45.18 -39.56 -23.02
CA LEU A 330 45.83 -38.37 -22.47
C LEU A 330 46.11 -37.32 -23.56
N PHE A 331 46.54 -37.76 -24.74
CA PHE A 331 46.75 -36.87 -25.89
C PHE A 331 45.45 -36.19 -26.34
N LEU A 332 44.36 -36.95 -26.53
CA LEU A 332 43.06 -36.41 -26.91
C LEU A 332 42.49 -35.44 -25.86
N GLY A 333 42.66 -35.79 -24.58
CA GLY A 333 42.26 -34.93 -23.46
C GLY A 333 43.04 -33.62 -23.41
N THR A 334 44.34 -33.67 -23.65
CA THR A 334 45.20 -32.48 -23.69
C THR A 334 44.85 -31.56 -24.87
N MET A 335 44.60 -32.12 -26.06
CA MET A 335 44.15 -31.36 -27.23
C MET A 335 42.78 -30.70 -27.00
N SER A 336 41.84 -31.44 -26.41
CA SER A 336 40.52 -30.88 -26.09
C SER A 336 40.60 -29.80 -25.00
N PHE A 337 41.48 -30.01 -24.01
CA PHE A 337 41.74 -29.04 -22.94
C PHE A 337 42.33 -27.74 -23.49
N THR A 338 43.35 -27.80 -24.37
CA THR A 338 43.96 -26.60 -24.95
C THR A 338 42.98 -25.83 -25.83
N VAL A 339 42.17 -26.51 -26.65
CA VAL A 339 41.10 -25.87 -27.43
C VAL A 339 40.11 -25.15 -26.52
N LEU A 340 39.57 -25.81 -25.49
CA LEU A 340 38.63 -25.17 -24.56
C LEU A 340 39.27 -24.03 -23.77
N LEU A 341 40.55 -24.15 -23.37
CA LEU A 341 41.28 -23.13 -22.63
C LEU A 341 41.48 -21.88 -23.47
N PHE A 342 41.79 -22.03 -24.76
CA PHE A 342 41.96 -20.92 -25.69
C PHE A 342 40.62 -20.29 -26.13
N LEU A 343 39.51 -21.04 -26.12
CA LEU A 343 38.17 -20.47 -26.32
C LEU A 343 37.58 -19.80 -25.07
N LEU A 344 38.04 -20.13 -23.86
CA LEU A 344 37.53 -19.55 -22.61
C LEU A 344 37.58 -18.01 -22.54
N PRO A 345 38.67 -17.30 -22.92
CA PRO A 345 38.70 -15.84 -22.82
C PRO A 345 37.65 -15.17 -23.71
N THR A 346 37.39 -15.71 -24.91
CA THR A 346 36.39 -15.12 -25.81
C THR A 346 34.97 -15.33 -25.28
N THR A 347 34.63 -16.53 -24.79
CA THR A 347 33.31 -16.77 -24.19
C THR A 347 33.09 -16.01 -22.89
N LEU A 348 34.12 -15.83 -22.07
CA LEU A 348 34.07 -15.01 -20.87
C LEU A 348 33.72 -13.55 -21.21
N VAL A 349 34.38 -12.97 -22.21
CA VAL A 349 34.08 -11.59 -22.65
C VAL A 349 32.63 -11.47 -23.13
N TYR A 350 32.16 -12.38 -23.99
CA TYR A 350 30.77 -12.36 -24.43
C TYR A 350 29.78 -12.52 -23.26
N TYR A 351 30.05 -13.45 -22.35
CA TYR A 351 29.24 -13.65 -21.16
C TYR A 351 29.13 -12.36 -20.33
N VAL A 352 30.26 -11.71 -20.03
CA VAL A 352 30.29 -10.46 -19.25
C VAL A 352 29.51 -9.35 -19.95
N VAL A 353 29.69 -9.16 -21.26
CA VAL A 353 28.96 -8.14 -22.03
C VAL A 353 27.45 -8.36 -21.96
N PHE A 354 26.97 -9.58 -22.23
CA PHE A 354 25.54 -9.88 -22.19
C PHE A 354 24.95 -9.83 -20.77
N VAL A 355 25.73 -10.16 -19.74
CA VAL A 355 25.34 -9.97 -18.34
C VAL A 355 25.14 -8.48 -18.04
N VAL A 356 26.10 -7.63 -18.40
CA VAL A 356 26.02 -6.18 -18.14
C VAL A 356 24.80 -5.57 -18.84
N ILE A 357 24.60 -5.90 -20.12
CA ILE A 357 23.43 -5.46 -20.88
C ILE A 357 22.14 -5.96 -20.21
N ARG A 358 22.09 -7.23 -19.77
CA ARG A 358 20.90 -7.81 -19.12
C ARG A 358 20.57 -7.12 -17.80
N VAL A 359 21.59 -6.82 -16.98
CA VAL A 359 21.42 -6.05 -15.75
C VAL A 359 20.87 -4.66 -16.08
N GLY A 360 21.45 -3.97 -17.09
CA GLY A 360 20.95 -2.68 -17.56
C GLY A 360 19.48 -2.71 -17.98
N ILE A 361 19.08 -3.64 -18.85
CA ILE A 361 17.67 -3.82 -19.26
C ILE A 361 16.76 -4.01 -18.05
N LYS A 362 17.16 -4.88 -17.11
CA LYS A 362 16.35 -5.13 -15.91
C LYS A 362 16.23 -3.90 -15.02
N THR A 363 17.31 -3.10 -14.88
CA THR A 363 17.25 -1.84 -14.12
C THR A 363 16.27 -0.84 -14.74
N VAL A 364 16.24 -0.72 -16.07
CA VAL A 364 15.29 0.15 -16.77
C VAL A 364 13.85 -0.31 -16.52
N SER A 365 13.56 -1.60 -16.68
CA SER A 365 12.22 -2.14 -16.41
C SER A 365 11.77 -1.89 -14.97
N GLU A 366 12.69 -1.98 -14.01
CA GLU A 366 12.40 -1.72 -12.61
C GLU A 366 12.15 -0.23 -12.33
N VAL A 367 12.93 0.66 -12.95
CA VAL A 367 12.71 2.11 -12.87
C VAL A 367 11.31 2.47 -13.41
N LEU A 368 10.90 1.88 -14.52
CA LEU A 368 9.55 2.05 -15.07
C LEU A 368 8.46 1.52 -14.12
N ALA A 369 8.68 0.35 -13.50
CA ALA A 369 7.75 -0.20 -12.52
C ALA A 369 7.61 0.69 -11.27
N ARG A 370 8.72 1.24 -10.77
CA ARG A 370 8.71 2.22 -9.67
C ARG A 370 8.05 3.53 -10.06
N LEU A 371 8.33 4.05 -11.25
CA LEU A 371 7.68 5.27 -11.77
C LEU A 371 6.16 5.10 -11.82
N ARG A 372 5.69 3.96 -12.34
CA ARG A 372 4.27 3.61 -12.37
C ARG A 372 3.66 3.58 -10.96
N TYR A 373 4.33 2.94 -10.01
CA TYR A 373 3.89 2.93 -8.61
C TYR A 373 3.82 4.34 -8.02
N CYS A 374 4.81 5.19 -8.28
CA CYS A 374 4.82 6.58 -7.81
C CYS A 374 3.62 7.39 -8.34
N VAL A 375 3.24 7.21 -9.60
CA VAL A 375 2.08 7.87 -10.20
C VAL A 375 0.78 7.45 -9.50
N GLN A 376 0.63 6.17 -9.16
CA GLN A 376 -0.58 5.67 -8.49
C GLN A 376 -0.63 5.98 -7.00
N ALA A 377 0.53 6.05 -6.34
CA ALA A 377 0.64 6.30 -4.90
C ALA A 377 0.76 7.79 -4.56
N MET A 378 0.56 8.70 -5.53
CA MET A 378 0.75 10.14 -5.31
C MET A 378 -0.12 10.65 -4.15
N PRO A 379 0.47 11.29 -3.13
CA PRO A 379 -0.25 11.71 -1.93
C PRO A 379 -1.04 13.03 -2.08
N LEU A 380 -1.56 13.34 -3.28
CA LEU A 380 -2.07 14.67 -3.60
C LEU A 380 -3.24 15.12 -2.72
N TYR A 381 -4.20 14.23 -2.44
CA TYR A 381 -5.35 14.63 -1.63
C TYR A 381 -4.90 14.84 -0.18
N THR A 382 -4.04 13.95 0.30
CA THR A 382 -3.55 14.01 1.68
C THR A 382 -2.70 15.24 1.92
N THR A 383 -1.92 15.69 0.93
CA THR A 383 -1.14 16.93 1.03
C THR A 383 -2.04 18.16 1.05
N ILE A 384 -3.07 18.21 0.19
CA ILE A 384 -4.04 19.32 0.16
C ILE A 384 -4.80 19.40 1.49
N VAL A 385 -5.32 18.27 2.00
CA VAL A 385 -6.03 18.25 3.28
C VAL A 385 -5.09 18.60 4.43
N TRP A 386 -3.85 18.11 4.43
CA TRP A 386 -2.87 18.47 5.46
C TRP A 386 -2.56 19.98 5.47
N LEU A 387 -2.47 20.61 4.29
CA LEU A 387 -2.13 22.03 4.16
C LEU A 387 -3.30 22.96 4.53
N PHE A 388 -4.51 22.66 4.07
CA PHE A 388 -5.67 23.56 4.24
C PHE A 388 -6.58 23.16 5.40
N LEU A 389 -6.57 21.90 5.82
CA LEU A 389 -7.54 21.29 6.74
C LEU A 389 -6.82 20.36 7.76
N PRO A 390 -5.86 20.87 8.56
CA PRO A 390 -5.01 20.05 9.43
C PRO A 390 -5.79 19.24 10.47
N SER A 391 -7.01 19.64 10.82
CA SER A 391 -7.91 18.93 11.73
C SER A 391 -8.25 17.50 11.27
N TYR A 392 -8.26 17.23 9.96
CA TYR A 392 -8.64 15.92 9.40
C TYR A 392 -7.48 14.91 9.42
N THR A 393 -6.24 15.38 9.42
CA THR A 393 -5.01 14.56 9.38
C THR A 393 -4.42 14.30 10.76
N THR A 394 -5.21 14.46 11.83
CA THR A 394 -4.70 14.28 13.19
C THR A 394 -4.58 12.79 13.52
N MET A 395 -3.38 12.39 13.93
CA MET A 395 -3.03 11.00 14.26
C MET A 395 -2.67 10.81 15.73
N THR A 396 -2.30 11.88 16.43
CA THR A 396 -1.81 11.82 17.80
C THR A 396 -2.58 12.79 18.69
N MET A 397 -2.71 12.44 19.97
CA MET A 397 -3.32 13.29 20.99
C MET A 397 -2.24 13.83 21.90
N LYS A 398 -2.13 15.15 22.00
CA LYS A 398 -1.32 15.80 23.03
C LYS A 398 -2.21 16.06 24.23
N ILE A 399 -1.87 15.43 25.35
CA ILE A 399 -2.56 15.63 26.62
C ILE A 399 -1.80 16.72 27.38
N THR A 400 -2.44 17.85 27.62
CA THR A 400 -1.88 18.95 28.40
C THR A 400 -2.62 19.07 29.74
N PRO A 401 -1.92 19.04 30.89
CA PRO A 401 -2.55 19.30 32.17
C PRO A 401 -2.91 20.79 32.30
N LYS A 402 -4.16 21.07 32.65
CA LYS A 402 -4.64 22.39 33.05
C LYS A 402 -4.95 22.34 34.54
N LYS A 403 -4.20 23.09 35.33
CA LYS A 403 -4.42 23.21 36.78
C LYS A 403 -5.50 24.28 37.01
N LEU A 404 -6.62 23.90 37.59
CA LEU A 404 -7.69 24.83 37.96
C LEU A 404 -7.92 24.73 39.47
N ASP A 405 -7.45 25.75 40.22
CA ASP A 405 -7.55 26.00 41.66
C ASP A 405 -7.28 24.82 42.63
N SER A 406 -7.95 23.68 42.49
CA SER A 406 -7.79 22.46 43.29
C SER A 406 -7.99 21.13 42.53
N SER A 407 -8.34 21.14 41.23
CA SER A 407 -8.52 19.93 40.42
C SER A 407 -7.59 19.91 39.19
N LEU A 408 -7.05 18.73 38.88
CA LEU A 408 -6.22 18.51 37.68
C LEU A 408 -7.12 18.06 36.53
N VAL A 409 -7.29 18.93 35.53
CA VAL A 409 -8.07 18.62 34.32
C VAL A 409 -7.09 18.38 33.18
N LEU A 410 -7.20 17.23 32.51
CA LEU A 410 -6.43 16.93 31.32
C LEU A 410 -7.17 17.43 30.09
N SER A 411 -6.53 18.24 29.26
CA SER A 411 -7.07 18.63 27.96
C SER A 411 -6.38 17.80 26.88
N ALA A 412 -7.15 17.00 26.13
CA ALA A 412 -6.66 16.26 24.98
C ALA A 412 -6.87 17.07 23.71
N GLN A 413 -5.78 17.58 23.15
CA GLN A 413 -5.79 18.30 21.87
C GLN A 413 -5.20 17.40 20.77
N PRO A 414 -5.92 17.20 19.66
CA PRO A 414 -5.39 16.47 18.52
C PRO A 414 -4.25 17.27 17.88
N VAL A 415 -3.10 16.61 17.66
CA VAL A 415 -1.93 17.20 17.01
C VAL A 415 -1.76 16.59 15.64
N CYS A 416 -1.56 17.48 14.65
CA CYS A 416 -1.23 17.09 13.29
C CYS A 416 0.14 16.44 13.26
N SER A 417 0.23 15.24 12.67
CA SER A 417 1.50 14.54 12.48
C SER A 417 2.35 15.20 11.41
N SER A 418 3.64 14.81 11.38
CA SER A 418 4.53 15.20 10.28
C SER A 418 3.94 14.76 8.94
N TRP A 419 4.13 15.58 7.92
CA TRP A 419 3.64 15.30 6.56
C TRP A 419 4.01 13.90 6.08
N PHE A 420 5.27 13.50 6.27
CA PHE A 420 5.78 12.21 5.82
C PHE A 420 5.06 11.03 6.49
N THR A 421 4.85 11.11 7.80
CA THR A 421 4.11 10.08 8.56
C THR A 421 2.68 9.95 8.02
N THR A 422 1.99 11.08 7.81
CA THR A 422 0.63 11.09 7.29
C THR A 422 0.55 10.44 5.90
N VAL A 423 1.49 10.79 5.00
CA VAL A 423 1.56 10.23 3.65
C VAL A 423 1.77 8.71 3.67
N CYS A 424 2.73 8.22 4.46
CA CYS A 424 2.99 6.78 4.58
C CYS A 424 1.76 6.00 5.08
N HIS A 425 0.95 6.60 5.96
CA HIS A 425 -0.27 6.00 6.47
C HIS A 425 -1.49 6.12 5.55
N CYS A 426 -1.44 6.95 4.51
CA CYS A 426 -2.55 7.21 3.59
C CYS A 426 -2.39 6.53 2.21
N VAL A 427 -1.45 5.61 2.06
CA VAL A 427 -1.35 4.78 0.85
C VAL A 427 -2.61 3.90 0.74
N PRO A 428 -3.30 3.86 -0.41
CA PRO A 428 -4.50 3.05 -0.55
C PRO A 428 -4.20 1.56 -0.30
N PRO A 429 -5.05 0.82 0.43
CA PRO A 429 -4.85 -0.59 0.75
C PRO A 429 -4.59 -1.54 -0.45
N PRO A 430 -5.22 -1.38 -1.63
CA PRO A 430 -5.00 -2.31 -2.75
C PRO A 430 -3.64 -2.10 -3.46
N LEU A 431 -2.94 -1.00 -3.20
CA LEU A 431 -1.65 -0.70 -3.83
C LEU A 431 -0.50 -1.43 -3.11
N VAL A 432 0.18 -2.32 -3.83
CA VAL A 432 1.34 -3.07 -3.33
C VAL A 432 2.62 -2.46 -3.90
N ALA A 433 3.56 -2.13 -3.03
CA ALA A 433 4.87 -1.64 -3.45
C ALA A 433 5.68 -2.75 -4.16
N PRO A 434 6.44 -2.43 -5.22
CA PRO A 434 7.32 -3.40 -5.86
C PRO A 434 8.36 -3.91 -4.85
N PRO A 435 8.63 -5.23 -4.82
CA PRO A 435 9.58 -5.80 -3.87
C PRO A 435 11.00 -5.31 -4.15
N PRO A 436 11.83 -5.11 -3.11
CA PRO A 436 13.23 -4.73 -3.30
C PRO A 436 14.00 -5.84 -4.02
N ILE A 437 14.92 -5.43 -4.89
CA ILE A 437 15.77 -6.36 -5.64
C ILE A 437 16.81 -7.00 -4.70
N PRO A 438 16.91 -8.34 -4.62
CA PRO A 438 17.97 -9.01 -3.88
C PRO A 438 19.28 -8.99 -4.69
N TRP A 439 19.96 -7.84 -4.70
CA TRP A 439 21.20 -7.62 -5.47
C TRP A 439 22.31 -8.61 -5.12
N VAL A 440 22.42 -9.02 -3.86
CA VAL A 440 23.44 -9.96 -3.40
C VAL A 440 23.28 -11.32 -4.06
N ASP A 441 22.05 -11.83 -4.16
CA ASP A 441 21.77 -13.11 -4.81
C ASP A 441 21.96 -13.03 -6.33
N ALA A 442 21.64 -11.88 -6.92
CA ALA A 442 21.88 -11.63 -8.34
C ALA A 442 23.38 -11.69 -8.67
N ILE A 443 24.20 -10.96 -7.90
CA ILE A 443 25.65 -10.91 -8.07
C ILE A 443 26.27 -12.30 -7.88
N LYS A 444 25.83 -13.06 -6.87
CA LYS A 444 26.31 -14.43 -6.63
C LYS A 444 25.99 -15.38 -7.81
N LYS A 445 24.83 -15.21 -8.45
CA LYS A 445 24.44 -15.99 -9.64
C LYS A 445 25.27 -15.62 -10.87
N VAL A 446 25.60 -14.34 -11.04
CA VAL A 446 26.52 -13.86 -12.07
C VAL A 446 27.90 -14.52 -11.93
N PHE A 447 28.49 -14.50 -10.73
CA PHE A 447 29.82 -15.08 -10.53
C PHE A 447 29.87 -16.62 -10.69
N THR A 448 28.75 -17.30 -10.48
CA THR A 448 28.67 -18.77 -10.61
C THR A 448 28.30 -19.24 -12.01
N GLY A 449 28.06 -18.33 -12.97
CA GLY A 449 27.62 -18.69 -14.32
C GLY A 449 26.21 -19.27 -14.40
N LYS A 450 25.46 -19.31 -13.27
CA LYS A 450 24.10 -19.86 -13.23
C LYS A 450 23.11 -18.88 -13.85
N VAL A 451 22.24 -19.40 -14.71
CA VAL A 451 21.21 -18.60 -15.38
C VAL A 451 20.32 -17.89 -14.36
N ILE A 452 20.28 -16.58 -14.44
CA ILE A 452 19.39 -15.72 -13.66
C ILE A 452 17.97 -15.82 -14.25
N ARG A 453 17.14 -16.72 -13.71
CA ARG A 453 15.74 -16.90 -14.13
C ARG A 453 14.75 -15.96 -13.44
N SER A 454 15.10 -15.47 -12.25
CA SER A 454 14.23 -14.64 -11.42
C SER A 454 15.00 -13.43 -10.90
N LEU A 455 14.89 -12.33 -11.64
CA LEU A 455 15.01 -10.96 -11.17
C LEU A 455 13.82 -10.22 -11.74
#